data_AF-A0A2K9C527-F1
#
_entry.id   AF-A0A2K9C527-F1
#
_cell.length_a   1.000
_cell.length_b   1.000
_cell.length_c   1.000
_cell.angle_alpha   90.00
_cell.angle_beta   90.00
_cell.angle_gamma   90.00
#
_symmetry.space_group_name_H-M   'P 1'
#
loop_
_entity.id
_entity.type
_entity.pdbx_description
1 polymer ?
#
loop_
_entity_poly.entity_id
_entity_poly.type
_entity_poly.pdbx_seq_one_letter_code
_entity_poly.pdbx_strand_id
1 'polypeptide(L)'
;MVQRKGRMVIISGPSGVGKGSVNNVLRDDEHLNLEYSVSMTTRKPRNGEQDGVHYFFVSAEEFAKAIVNNELIEFANFVGNSYGTPRKYVEEQMEKGKNVILEIEVDGATQVLRNEKNVLSIFLMPPTLMELKNRISGRQSESEEIIKERLDKAMLEIPLKHNYQYIVENDSVENAVAKITDILEIEGAAECNGPTVYSQLKAIITEIVKETYQFFVDNWETNVRLLDTNKVSEEEQENFDAEKNLIEILTDNLYRKVLAHGDFKKLLDKEFVILGIQKLMFKINFFSIEQKPQCDD
;
A
#
# COMPACT_ATOMS: atom_id res chain seq x y z
N MET A 1 -18.38 -17.28 16.91
CA MET A 1 -17.95 -16.58 15.68
C MET A 1 -16.48 -16.91 15.50
N VAL A 2 -16.06 -17.38 14.32
CA VAL A 2 -14.63 -17.64 14.06
C VAL A 2 -13.96 -16.28 13.90
N GLN A 3 -13.05 -15.94 14.81
CA GLN A 3 -12.30 -14.70 14.73
C GLN A 3 -11.37 -14.78 13.51
N ARG A 4 -11.52 -13.85 12.56
CA ARG A 4 -10.67 -13.79 11.36
C ARG A 4 -9.24 -13.47 11.80
N LYS A 5 -8.25 -14.23 11.29
CA LYS A 5 -6.83 -13.91 11.49
C LYS A 5 -6.55 -12.52 10.91
N GLY A 6 -5.92 -11.65 11.68
CA GLY A 6 -5.53 -10.31 11.25
C GLY A 6 -4.48 -10.33 10.14
N ARG A 7 -4.24 -9.19 9.51
CA ARG A 7 -3.30 -9.05 8.39
C ARG A 7 -1.98 -8.42 8.83
N MET A 8 -0.90 -8.77 8.14
CA MET A 8 0.37 -8.05 8.21
C MET A 8 0.32 -6.89 7.23
N VAL A 9 0.60 -5.68 7.71
CA VAL A 9 0.54 -4.45 6.93
C VAL A 9 1.91 -3.76 6.98
N ILE A 10 2.43 -3.38 5.82
CA ILE A 10 3.64 -2.56 5.71
C ILE A 10 3.25 -1.19 5.21
N ILE A 11 3.66 -0.16 5.95
CA ILE A 11 3.66 1.22 5.49
C ILE A 11 5.11 1.69 5.49
N SER A 12 5.69 1.81 4.30
CA SER A 12 7.06 2.30 4.11
C SER A 12 7.09 3.45 3.10
N GLY A 13 8.25 4.02 2.85
CA GLY A 13 8.44 5.11 1.89
C GLY A 13 9.82 5.73 2.04
N PRO A 14 10.21 6.64 1.15
CA PRO A 14 11.55 7.20 1.16
C PRO A 14 11.79 8.05 2.40
N SER A 15 13.05 8.16 2.81
CA SER A 15 13.44 9.02 3.94
C SER A 15 12.85 10.42 3.80
N GLY A 16 12.17 10.90 4.85
CA GLY A 16 11.58 12.25 4.87
C GLY A 16 10.16 12.37 4.29
N VAL A 17 9.54 11.26 3.87
CA VAL A 17 8.17 11.29 3.30
C VAL A 17 7.08 11.71 4.30
N GLY A 18 7.31 11.54 5.60
CA GLY A 18 6.31 11.83 6.65
C GLY A 18 5.61 10.60 7.24
N LYS A 19 6.19 9.41 7.07
CA LYS A 19 5.68 8.13 7.59
C LYS A 19 5.25 8.19 9.07
N GLY A 20 6.10 8.73 9.94
CA GLY A 20 5.79 8.82 11.38
C GLY A 20 4.54 9.66 11.67
N SER A 21 4.33 10.76 10.95
CA SER A 21 3.13 11.60 11.13
C SER A 21 1.85 10.87 10.72
N VAL A 22 1.89 10.15 9.60
CA VAL A 22 0.76 9.33 9.12
C VAL A 22 0.49 8.18 10.09
N ASN A 23 1.53 7.46 10.52
CA ASN A 23 1.42 6.35 11.47
C ASN A 23 0.84 6.79 12.81
N ASN A 24 1.20 7.97 13.32
CA ASN A 24 0.63 8.45 14.58
C ASN A 24 -0.89 8.61 14.49
N VAL A 25 -1.39 9.20 13.40
CA VAL A 25 -2.84 9.38 13.22
C VAL A 25 -3.55 8.03 13.05
N LEU A 26 -2.97 7.10 12.27
CA LEU A 26 -3.55 5.75 12.12
C LEU A 26 -3.58 4.98 13.43
N ARG A 27 -2.56 5.14 14.28
CA ARG A 27 -2.46 4.47 15.58
C ARG A 27 -3.57 4.89 16.56
N ASP A 28 -3.96 6.15 16.50
CA ASP A 28 -4.97 6.71 17.40
C ASP A 28 -6.41 6.36 16.98
N ASP A 29 -6.59 5.74 15.80
CA ASP A 29 -7.89 5.31 15.30
C ASP A 29 -8.21 3.86 15.70
N GLU A 30 -8.94 3.70 16.81
CA GLU A 30 -9.34 2.39 17.35
C GLU A 30 -10.16 1.55 16.37
N HIS A 31 -10.89 2.18 15.43
CA HIS A 31 -11.71 1.49 14.44
C HIS A 31 -10.86 0.61 13.50
N LEU A 32 -9.62 1.02 13.22
CA LEU A 32 -8.74 0.29 12.33
C LEU A 32 -8.21 -1.02 12.95
N ASN A 33 -8.40 -1.21 14.26
CA ASN A 33 -7.98 -2.40 14.99
C ASN A 33 -6.50 -2.76 14.75
N LEU A 34 -5.65 -1.72 14.70
CA LEU A 34 -4.23 -1.81 14.40
C LEU A 34 -3.41 -2.14 15.65
N GLU A 35 -2.36 -2.92 15.46
CA GLU A 35 -1.34 -3.21 16.45
C GLU A 35 0.02 -2.88 15.81
N TYR A 36 0.88 -2.11 16.50
CA TYR A 36 2.20 -1.81 15.98
C TYR A 36 3.19 -2.87 16.44
N SER A 37 4.00 -3.37 15.52
CA SER A 37 5.04 -4.33 15.87
C SER A 37 6.07 -3.70 16.80
N VAL A 38 6.40 -4.40 17.90
CA VAL A 38 7.51 -4.04 18.79
C VAL A 38 8.78 -4.72 18.27
N SER A 39 9.76 -3.94 17.81
CA SER A 39 11.01 -4.47 17.27
C SER A 39 11.95 -4.96 18.37
N MET A 40 12.77 -5.97 18.07
CA MET A 40 13.97 -6.30 18.83
C MET A 40 15.10 -5.31 18.51
N THR A 41 15.92 -4.98 19.50
CA THR A 41 17.15 -4.21 19.27
C THR A 41 18.30 -4.61 20.20
N THR A 42 19.54 -4.52 19.70
CA THR A 42 20.76 -4.68 20.50
C THR A 42 21.21 -3.39 21.20
N ARG A 43 20.54 -2.26 20.90
CA ARG A 43 20.79 -0.98 21.57
C ARG A 43 20.36 -1.07 23.03
N LYS A 44 21.06 -0.38 23.92
CA LYS A 44 20.59 -0.20 25.30
C LYS A 44 19.35 0.72 25.36
N PRO A 45 18.39 0.48 26.28
CA PRO A 45 17.25 1.36 26.48
C PRO A 45 17.70 2.79 26.83
N ARG A 46 17.01 3.78 26.27
CA ARG A 46 17.12 5.19 26.68
C ARG A 46 16.27 5.43 27.92
N ASN A 47 16.50 6.55 28.59
CA ASN A 47 15.72 6.94 29.75
C ASN A 47 14.22 7.04 29.39
N GLY A 48 13.37 6.31 30.12
CA GLY A 48 11.93 6.23 29.88
C GLY A 48 11.48 5.13 28.90
N GLU A 49 12.38 4.52 28.13
CA GLU A 49 12.02 3.36 27.30
C GLU A 49 11.79 2.13 28.19
N GLN A 50 10.74 1.37 27.87
CA GLN A 50 10.35 0.15 28.56
C GLN A 50 10.44 -1.05 27.62
N ASP A 51 11.02 -2.14 28.14
CA ASP A 51 11.15 -3.41 27.44
C ASP A 51 9.77 -4.03 27.15
N GLY A 52 9.61 -4.58 25.94
CA GLY A 52 8.34 -5.15 25.45
C GLY A 52 7.26 -4.12 25.11
N VAL A 53 7.51 -2.84 25.33
CA VAL A 53 6.62 -1.74 24.95
C VAL A 53 7.21 -0.94 23.80
N HIS A 54 8.47 -0.50 23.93
CA HIS A 54 9.13 0.31 22.91
C HIS A 54 9.99 -0.57 21.99
N TYR A 55 10.77 -1.46 22.60
CA TYR A 55 11.57 -2.48 21.95
C TYR A 55 11.68 -3.70 22.85
N PHE A 56 12.00 -4.85 22.28
CA PHE A 56 12.62 -5.95 23.01
C PHE A 56 14.14 -5.73 23.02
N PHE A 57 14.66 -5.30 24.16
CA PHE A 57 16.08 -4.99 24.34
C PHE A 57 16.85 -6.28 24.62
N VAL A 58 17.65 -6.72 23.66
CA VAL A 58 18.36 -8.01 23.72
C VAL A 58 19.86 -7.82 23.56
N SER A 59 20.63 -8.83 23.97
CA SER A 59 22.07 -8.87 23.68
C SER A 59 22.33 -9.14 22.20
N ALA A 60 23.55 -8.81 21.74
CA ALA A 60 23.98 -9.15 20.38
C ALA A 60 23.98 -10.66 20.11
N GLU A 61 24.27 -11.48 21.12
CA GLU A 61 24.24 -12.95 21.01
C GLU A 61 22.80 -13.46 20.82
N GLU A 62 21.85 -12.94 21.59
CA GLU A 62 20.42 -13.29 21.45
C GLU A 62 19.87 -12.86 20.09
N PHE A 63 20.22 -11.65 19.62
CA PHE A 63 19.82 -11.18 18.30
C PHE A 63 20.39 -12.08 17.19
N ALA A 64 21.66 -12.46 17.29
CA ALA A 64 22.29 -13.36 16.32
C ALA A 64 21.64 -14.75 16.31
N LYS A 65 21.26 -15.29 17.48
CA LYS A 65 20.49 -16.54 17.58
C LYS A 65 19.12 -16.42 16.90
N ALA A 66 18.42 -15.32 17.12
CA ALA A 66 17.11 -15.08 16.50
C ALA A 66 17.19 -15.05 14.96
N ILE A 67 18.25 -14.46 14.39
CA ILE A 67 18.51 -14.52 12.94
C ILE A 67 18.68 -15.98 12.49
N VAL A 68 19.59 -16.73 13.14
CA VAL A 68 19.91 -18.12 12.74
C VAL A 68 18.70 -19.04 12.83
N ASN A 69 17.81 -18.80 13.81
CA ASN A 69 16.60 -19.58 14.02
C ASN A 69 15.41 -19.12 13.15
N ASN A 70 15.58 -18.13 12.27
CA ASN A 70 14.51 -17.55 11.45
C ASN A 70 13.34 -16.95 12.29
N GLU A 71 13.68 -16.41 13.46
CA GLU A 71 12.73 -15.81 14.42
C GLU A 71 12.42 -14.35 14.10
N LEU A 72 13.11 -13.74 13.12
CA LEU A 72 12.91 -12.37 12.66
C LEU A 72 12.30 -12.35 11.26
N ILE A 73 11.28 -11.51 11.05
CA ILE A 73 10.65 -11.29 9.74
C ILE A 73 11.56 -10.46 8.83
N GLU A 74 12.20 -9.45 9.41
CA GLU A 74 13.23 -8.63 8.80
C GLU A 74 14.22 -8.20 9.87
N PHE A 75 15.42 -7.82 9.43
CA PHE A 75 16.40 -7.19 10.30
C PHE A 75 17.32 -6.24 9.53
N ALA A 76 17.85 -5.24 10.22
CA ALA A 76 18.79 -4.27 9.69
C ALA A 76 19.76 -3.78 10.77
N ASN A 77 20.89 -3.22 10.33
CA ASN A 77 21.83 -2.55 11.22
C ASN A 77 21.72 -1.03 11.02
N PHE A 78 21.61 -0.29 12.12
CA PHE A 78 21.57 1.16 12.12
C PHE A 78 22.47 1.72 13.23
N VAL A 79 23.45 2.53 12.83
CA VAL A 79 24.42 3.20 13.73
C VAL A 79 25.00 2.22 14.76
N GLY A 80 25.53 1.10 14.28
CA GLY A 80 26.20 0.08 15.10
C GLY A 80 25.29 -0.78 15.97
N ASN A 81 23.97 -0.64 15.89
CA ASN A 81 23.00 -1.49 16.59
C ASN A 81 22.15 -2.25 15.57
N SER A 82 21.69 -3.44 15.95
CA SER A 82 20.79 -4.26 15.14
C SER A 82 19.36 -4.02 15.57
N TYR A 83 18.45 -4.07 14.60
CA TYR A 83 17.01 -3.95 14.77
C TYR A 83 16.34 -5.03 13.94
N GLY A 84 15.24 -5.61 14.43
CA GLY A 84 14.49 -6.58 13.66
C GLY A 84 13.10 -6.83 14.21
N THR A 85 12.23 -7.35 13.37
CA THR A 85 10.81 -7.58 13.68
C THR A 85 10.60 -9.02 14.16
N PRO A 86 10.23 -9.28 15.43
CA PRO A 86 10.08 -10.63 15.95
C PRO A 86 8.84 -11.32 15.36
N ARG A 87 9.05 -12.45 14.67
CA ARG A 87 7.99 -13.23 14.02
C ARG A 87 6.90 -13.63 15.00
N LYS A 88 7.30 -14.19 16.14
CA LYS A 88 6.38 -14.69 17.17
C LYS A 88 5.40 -13.61 17.65
N TYR A 89 5.89 -12.40 17.90
CA TYR A 89 5.03 -11.29 18.35
C TYR A 89 3.97 -10.96 17.29
N VAL A 90 4.39 -10.79 16.04
CA VAL A 90 3.49 -10.43 14.94
C VAL A 90 2.44 -11.53 14.71
N GLU A 91 2.86 -12.79 14.70
CA GLU A 91 1.95 -13.93 14.52
C GLU A 91 0.93 -14.04 15.65
N GLU A 92 1.35 -13.90 16.91
CA GLU A 92 0.44 -13.93 18.07
C GLU A 92 -0.61 -12.81 18.02
N GLN A 93 -0.24 -11.61 17.58
CA GLN A 93 -1.19 -10.50 17.47
C GLN A 93 -2.17 -10.72 16.30
N MET A 94 -1.68 -11.20 15.15
CA MET A 94 -2.53 -11.58 14.03
C MET A 94 -3.52 -12.70 14.41
N GLU A 95 -3.09 -13.68 15.20
CA GLU A 95 -3.97 -14.76 15.71
C GLU A 95 -5.07 -14.25 16.64
N LYS A 96 -4.83 -13.15 17.37
CA LYS A 96 -5.85 -12.43 18.14
C LYS A 96 -6.77 -11.57 17.26
N GLY A 97 -6.63 -11.62 15.94
CA GLY A 97 -7.41 -10.84 14.99
C GLY A 97 -6.97 -9.39 14.84
N LYS A 98 -5.79 -9.00 15.34
CA LYS A 98 -5.23 -7.64 15.18
C LYS A 98 -4.51 -7.50 13.85
N ASN A 99 -4.66 -6.35 13.19
CA ASN A 99 -3.89 -6.03 11.99
C ASN A 99 -2.56 -5.42 12.40
N VAL A 100 -1.45 -6.11 12.09
CA VAL A 100 -0.14 -5.73 12.59
C VAL A 100 0.59 -4.84 11.59
N ILE A 101 0.86 -3.59 11.97
CA ILE A 101 1.66 -2.65 11.17
C ILE A 101 3.14 -2.83 11.49
N LEU A 102 3.92 -3.11 10.46
CA LEU A 102 5.37 -3.12 10.50
C LEU A 102 5.90 -1.72 10.17
N GLU A 103 6.31 -0.97 11.19
CA GLU A 103 6.96 0.34 11.02
C GLU A 103 8.44 0.17 10.69
N ILE A 104 8.71 -0.17 9.43
CA ILE A 104 10.05 -0.50 8.93
C ILE A 104 10.50 0.44 7.80
N GLU A 105 11.80 0.50 7.55
CA GLU A 105 12.39 1.21 6.41
C GLU A 105 12.25 0.39 5.12
N VAL A 106 12.53 1.00 3.96
CA VAL A 106 12.34 0.35 2.65
C VAL A 106 13.20 -0.91 2.49
N ASP A 107 14.40 -0.94 3.07
CA ASP A 107 15.26 -2.14 3.09
C ASP A 107 14.62 -3.31 3.85
N GLY A 108 14.06 -3.04 5.04
CA GLY A 108 13.34 -4.04 5.83
C GLY A 108 12.10 -4.52 5.09
N ALA A 109 11.31 -3.59 4.56
CA ALA A 109 10.12 -3.92 3.77
C ALA A 109 10.45 -4.77 2.53
N THR A 110 11.60 -4.53 1.88
CA THR A 110 12.06 -5.36 0.75
C THR A 110 12.35 -6.80 1.18
N GLN A 111 12.86 -7.03 2.40
CA GLN A 111 13.03 -8.38 2.94
C GLN A 111 11.67 -9.05 3.17
N VAL A 112 10.72 -8.33 3.79
CA VAL A 112 9.38 -8.86 4.06
C VAL A 112 8.64 -9.22 2.77
N LEU A 113 8.66 -8.34 1.76
CA LEU A 113 8.02 -8.57 0.48
C LEU A 113 8.60 -9.77 -0.30
N ARG A 114 9.84 -10.16 -0.01
CA ARG A 114 10.47 -11.34 -0.63
C ARG A 114 10.16 -12.65 0.11
N ASN A 115 10.02 -12.58 1.44
CA ASN A 115 10.00 -13.76 2.30
C ASN A 115 8.61 -14.12 2.82
N GLU A 116 7.73 -13.13 2.99
CA GLU A 116 6.39 -13.31 3.55
C GLU A 116 5.32 -13.32 2.46
N LYS A 117 4.25 -14.09 2.71
CA LYS A 117 3.07 -14.16 1.85
C LYS A 117 1.92 -13.36 2.45
N ASN A 118 0.99 -12.91 1.61
CA ASN A 118 -0.26 -12.26 2.02
C ASN A 118 -0.09 -10.97 2.84
N VAL A 119 1.01 -10.25 2.62
CA VAL A 119 1.27 -8.94 3.23
C VAL A 119 0.52 -7.86 2.46
N LEU A 120 -0.16 -6.94 3.14
CA LEU A 120 -0.68 -5.71 2.53
C LEU A 120 0.42 -4.65 2.56
N SER A 121 0.85 -4.16 1.39
CA SER A 121 1.99 -3.27 1.29
C SER A 121 1.66 -1.92 0.65
N ILE A 122 1.96 -0.85 1.38
CA ILE A 122 1.67 0.54 1.01
C ILE A 122 2.98 1.32 1.00
N PHE A 123 3.29 1.94 -0.13
CA PHE A 123 4.42 2.85 -0.30
C PHE A 123 3.95 4.30 -0.27
N LEU A 124 4.34 5.04 0.76
CA LEU A 124 4.14 6.48 0.85
C LEU A 124 5.11 7.20 -0.08
N MET A 125 4.61 8.16 -0.85
CA MET A 125 5.40 8.97 -1.78
C MET A 125 5.19 10.47 -1.47
N PRO A 126 6.24 11.31 -1.48
CA PRO A 126 6.05 12.76 -1.49
C PRO A 126 5.40 13.19 -2.82
N PRO A 127 4.63 14.30 -2.84
CA PRO A 127 4.03 14.81 -4.08
C PRO A 127 5.08 15.20 -5.12
N THR A 128 6.20 15.77 -4.67
CA THR A 128 7.32 16.16 -5.53
C THR A 128 8.67 15.93 -4.85
N LEU A 129 9.73 15.79 -5.64
CA LEU A 129 11.10 15.75 -5.13
C LEU A 129 11.50 17.04 -4.41
N MET A 130 10.96 18.19 -4.83
CA MET A 130 11.23 19.47 -4.19
C MET A 130 10.60 19.53 -2.79
N GLU A 131 9.37 19.03 -2.64
CA GLU A 131 8.76 18.87 -1.32
C GLU A 131 9.53 17.91 -0.42
N LEU A 132 10.01 16.79 -0.96
CA LEU A 132 10.84 15.87 -0.20
C LEU A 132 12.10 16.54 0.34
N LYS A 133 12.82 17.29 -0.52
CA LYS A 133 13.97 18.10 -0.12
C LYS A 133 13.60 19.09 0.99
N ASN A 134 12.51 19.83 0.82
CA ASN A 134 12.05 20.79 1.82
C ASN A 134 11.71 20.11 3.17
N ARG A 135 11.10 18.91 3.15
CA ARG A 135 10.79 18.14 4.37
C ARG A 135 12.05 17.64 5.08
N ILE A 136 13.07 17.23 4.33
CA ILE A 136 14.37 16.81 4.89
C ILE A 136 15.11 18.03 5.47
N SER A 137 15.23 19.11 4.70
CA SER A 137 15.96 20.32 5.11
C SER A 137 15.26 21.13 6.21
N GLY A 138 13.93 21.02 6.34
CA GLY A 138 13.15 21.71 7.37
C GLY A 138 13.46 21.25 8.80
N ARG A 139 14.17 20.13 8.97
CA ARG A 139 14.75 19.71 10.24
C ARG A 139 16.05 20.50 10.48
N GLN A 140 15.90 21.74 10.95
CA GLN A 140 16.94 22.79 11.13
C GLN A 140 18.18 22.39 11.99
N SER A 141 18.34 21.13 12.35
CA SER A 141 19.42 20.58 13.16
C SER A 141 20.38 19.65 12.40
N GLU A 142 20.13 19.36 11.11
CA GLU A 142 20.97 18.46 10.30
C GLU A 142 21.94 19.25 9.40
N SER A 143 23.18 18.78 9.25
CA SER A 143 24.16 19.42 8.37
C SER A 143 23.82 19.19 6.88
N GLU A 144 24.39 19.99 5.99
CA GLU A 144 24.18 19.82 4.54
C GLU A 144 24.58 18.43 4.04
N GLU A 145 25.62 17.83 4.63
CA GLU A 145 26.06 16.46 4.32
C GLU A 145 25.00 15.43 4.68
N ILE A 146 24.38 15.53 5.86
CA ILE A 146 23.31 14.63 6.30
C ILE A 146 22.08 14.78 5.40
N ILE A 147 21.72 16.02 5.04
CA ILE A 147 20.63 16.30 4.11
C ILE A 147 20.88 15.62 2.75
N LYS A 148 22.11 15.73 2.24
CA LYS A 148 22.51 15.09 0.99
C LYS A 148 22.44 13.56 1.08
N GLU A 149 22.97 12.95 2.12
CA GLU A 149 22.89 11.49 2.33
C GLU A 149 21.44 10.99 2.38
N ARG A 150 20.55 11.72 3.06
CA ARG A 150 19.13 11.36 3.15
C ARG A 150 18.41 11.48 1.81
N LEU A 151 18.74 12.50 1.01
CA LEU A 151 18.22 12.65 -0.35
C LEU A 151 18.74 11.56 -1.29
N ASP A 152 20.04 11.27 -1.25
CA ASP A 152 20.67 10.21 -2.04
C ASP A 152 20.01 8.86 -1.71
N LYS A 153 19.79 8.56 -0.42
CA LYS A 153 19.05 7.37 0.04
C LYS A 153 17.61 7.35 -0.51
N ALA A 154 16.86 8.44 -0.38
CA ALA A 154 15.49 8.51 -0.87
C ALA A 154 15.38 8.26 -2.39
N MET A 155 16.34 8.76 -3.18
CA MET A 155 16.37 8.53 -4.63
C MET A 155 16.61 7.06 -5.00
N LEU A 156 17.29 6.29 -4.15
CA LEU A 156 17.46 4.84 -4.31
C LEU A 156 16.21 4.07 -3.88
N GLU A 157 15.46 4.58 -2.91
CA GLU A 157 14.26 3.94 -2.37
C GLU A 157 13.01 4.13 -3.26
N ILE A 158 12.86 5.29 -3.90
CA ILE A 158 11.69 5.63 -4.73
C ILE A 158 11.38 4.58 -5.82
N PRO A 159 12.36 4.07 -6.60
CA PRO A 159 12.10 3.04 -7.61
C PRO A 159 11.53 1.74 -7.04
N LEU A 160 11.77 1.45 -5.75
CA LEU A 160 11.27 0.23 -5.10
C LEU A 160 9.75 0.25 -4.89
N LYS A 161 9.08 1.39 -5.11
CA LYS A 161 7.62 1.52 -5.06
C LYS A 161 6.88 0.48 -5.92
N HIS A 162 7.49 0.03 -7.02
CA HIS A 162 6.91 -0.96 -7.94
C HIS A 162 6.76 -2.36 -7.31
N ASN A 163 7.42 -2.62 -6.17
CA ASN A 163 7.28 -3.87 -5.43
C ASN A 163 6.10 -3.86 -4.44
N TYR A 164 5.39 -2.73 -4.29
CA TYR A 164 4.30 -2.56 -3.34
C TYR A 164 2.95 -2.70 -4.03
N GLN A 165 1.95 -3.14 -3.27
CA GLN A 165 0.58 -3.27 -3.78
C GLN A 165 -0.07 -1.92 -4.01
N TYR A 166 0.20 -0.94 -3.15
CA TYR A 166 -0.36 0.41 -3.25
C TYR A 166 0.73 1.48 -3.14
N ILE A 167 0.53 2.56 -3.89
CA ILE A 167 1.34 3.78 -3.79
C ILE A 167 0.40 4.89 -3.34
N VAL A 168 0.75 5.59 -2.27
CA VAL A 168 -0.07 6.66 -1.68
C VAL A 168 0.75 7.95 -1.62
N GLU A 169 0.26 8.98 -2.29
CA GLU A 169 0.80 10.32 -2.17
C GLU A 169 0.53 10.89 -0.78
N ASN A 170 1.55 11.47 -0.16
CA ASN A 170 1.45 12.20 1.09
C ASN A 170 1.56 13.71 0.85
N ASP A 171 0.53 14.28 0.23
CA ASP A 171 0.34 15.73 0.04
C ASP A 171 -0.09 16.44 1.33
N SER A 172 -0.96 15.81 2.10
CA SER A 172 -1.30 16.15 3.48
C SER A 172 -1.47 14.88 4.30
N VAL A 173 -1.23 14.98 5.61
CA VAL A 173 -1.37 13.82 6.52
C VAL A 173 -2.81 13.33 6.49
N GLU A 174 -3.78 14.24 6.48
CA GLU A 174 -5.21 13.95 6.47
C GLU A 174 -5.62 13.19 5.20
N ASN A 175 -5.16 13.63 4.03
CA ASN A 175 -5.47 12.96 2.76
C ASN A 175 -4.79 11.58 2.67
N ALA A 176 -3.52 11.47 3.10
CA ALA A 176 -2.81 10.20 3.13
C ALA A 176 -3.46 9.18 4.07
N VAL A 177 -3.91 9.63 5.25
CA VAL A 177 -4.63 8.79 6.22
C VAL A 177 -5.96 8.33 5.65
N ALA A 178 -6.73 9.21 5.00
CA ALA A 178 -8.00 8.85 4.38
C ALA A 178 -7.81 7.79 3.28
N LYS A 179 -6.80 7.96 2.43
CA LYS A 179 -6.40 6.99 1.39
C LYS A 179 -6.02 5.63 1.99
N ILE A 180 -5.18 5.62 3.03
CA ILE A 180 -4.74 4.37 3.67
C ILE A 180 -5.88 3.67 4.39
N THR A 181 -6.74 4.42 5.08
CA THR A 181 -7.92 3.87 5.76
C THR A 181 -8.82 3.14 4.76
N ASP A 182 -9.10 3.77 3.62
CA ASP A 182 -9.92 3.16 2.57
C ASP A 182 -9.26 1.88 2.02
N ILE A 183 -7.93 1.88 1.82
CA ILE A 183 -7.18 0.67 1.43
C ILE A 183 -7.33 -0.43 2.48
N LEU A 184 -7.20 -0.10 3.77
CA LEU A 184 -7.35 -1.09 4.85
C LEU A 184 -8.76 -1.70 4.86
N GLU A 185 -9.80 -0.89 4.66
CA GLU A 185 -11.19 -1.33 4.60
C GLU A 185 -11.45 -2.26 3.40
N ILE A 186 -11.05 -1.87 2.18
CA ILE A 186 -11.29 -2.70 0.97
C ILE A 186 -10.51 -4.02 1.00
N GLU A 187 -9.35 -4.02 1.65
CA GLU A 187 -8.51 -5.21 1.84
C GLU A 187 -8.96 -6.06 3.03
N GLY A 188 -9.98 -5.63 3.77
CA GLY A 188 -10.47 -6.28 4.98
C GLY A 188 -9.43 -6.35 6.11
N ALA A 189 -8.51 -5.38 6.13
CA ALA A 189 -7.58 -5.06 7.21
C ALA A 189 -8.14 -3.98 8.15
N ALA A 190 -9.41 -3.61 8.00
CA ALA A 190 -10.23 -2.84 8.93
C ALA A 190 -11.70 -3.23 8.72
N GLU A 191 -12.55 -3.00 9.72
CA GLU A 191 -14.00 -3.05 9.50
C GLU A 191 -14.43 -1.84 8.66
N CYS A 192 -15.55 -1.94 7.94
CA CYS A 192 -16.08 -0.78 7.21
C CYS A 192 -17.16 -0.11 8.05
N ASN A 193 -16.98 1.17 8.37
CA ASN A 193 -18.01 1.99 9.05
C ASN A 193 -19.07 2.59 8.11
N GLY A 194 -19.03 2.22 6.83
CA GLY A 194 -19.90 2.73 5.77
C GLY A 194 -19.38 2.34 4.40
N PRO A 195 -19.94 2.91 3.32
CA PRO A 195 -19.42 2.69 1.98
C PRO A 195 -18.06 3.39 1.82
N THR A 196 -17.02 2.62 1.53
CA THR A 196 -15.68 3.13 1.20
C THR A 196 -15.73 4.04 -0.04
N VAL A 197 -14.77 4.96 -0.18
CA VAL A 197 -14.61 5.78 -1.40
C VAL A 197 -14.45 4.88 -2.63
N TYR A 198 -13.71 3.78 -2.52
CA TYR A 198 -13.63 2.79 -3.59
C TYR A 198 -15.01 2.24 -3.99
N SER A 199 -15.84 1.86 -3.03
CA SER A 199 -17.18 1.30 -3.30
C SER A 199 -18.12 2.34 -3.93
N GLN A 200 -18.03 3.59 -3.48
CA GLN A 200 -18.79 4.71 -4.05
C GLN A 200 -18.32 5.05 -5.46
N LEU A 201 -17.00 5.07 -5.69
CA LEU A 201 -16.42 5.22 -7.02
C LEU A 201 -16.93 4.12 -7.96
N LYS A 202 -16.90 2.85 -7.53
CA LYS A 202 -17.41 1.72 -8.31
C LYS A 202 -18.87 1.91 -8.69
N ALA A 203 -19.71 2.41 -7.77
CA ALA A 203 -21.11 2.71 -8.04
C ALA A 203 -21.26 3.82 -9.10
N ILE A 204 -20.53 4.93 -8.98
CA ILE A 204 -20.53 6.03 -9.96
C ILE A 204 -20.10 5.52 -11.35
N ILE A 205 -19.02 4.73 -11.42
CA ILE A 205 -18.53 4.17 -12.69
C ILE A 205 -19.56 3.20 -13.28
N THR A 206 -20.21 2.38 -12.46
CA THR A 206 -21.26 1.45 -12.90
C THR A 206 -22.40 2.20 -13.60
N GLU A 207 -22.87 3.31 -13.02
CA GLU A 207 -23.88 4.16 -13.67
C GLU A 207 -23.40 4.69 -15.02
N ILE A 208 -22.20 5.28 -15.06
CA ILE A 208 -21.63 5.87 -16.28
C ILE A 208 -21.46 4.83 -17.38
N VAL A 209 -20.98 3.63 -17.05
CA VAL A 209 -20.77 2.54 -18.02
C VAL A 209 -22.10 2.14 -18.66
N LYS A 210 -23.14 1.93 -17.84
CA LYS A 210 -24.47 1.54 -18.31
C LYS A 210 -25.14 2.62 -19.16
N GLU A 211 -24.97 3.89 -18.80
CA GLU A 211 -25.59 5.00 -19.52
C GLU A 211 -24.87 5.34 -20.82
N THR A 212 -23.54 5.21 -20.87
CA THR A 212 -22.71 5.84 -21.92
C THR A 212 -21.89 4.84 -22.75
N TYR A 213 -21.49 3.71 -22.16
CA TYR A 213 -20.47 2.83 -22.75
C TYR A 213 -20.96 1.43 -23.13
N GLN A 214 -22.27 1.18 -23.06
CA GLN A 214 -22.85 -0.14 -23.38
C GLN A 214 -22.46 -0.65 -24.78
N PHE A 215 -22.40 0.23 -25.78
CA PHE A 215 -21.95 -0.13 -27.12
C PHE A 215 -20.54 -0.76 -27.14
N PHE A 216 -19.62 -0.25 -26.31
CA PHE A 216 -18.26 -0.77 -26.23
C PHE A 216 -18.21 -2.10 -25.46
N VAL A 217 -19.04 -2.23 -24.43
CA VAL A 217 -19.19 -3.47 -23.65
C VAL A 217 -19.65 -4.62 -24.56
N ASP A 218 -20.75 -4.42 -25.29
CA ASP A 218 -21.34 -5.44 -26.18
C ASP A 218 -20.35 -5.84 -27.29
N ASN A 219 -19.63 -4.86 -27.84
CA ASN A 219 -18.62 -5.09 -28.86
C ASN A 219 -17.42 -5.88 -28.32
N TRP A 220 -16.95 -5.55 -27.11
CA TRP A 220 -15.87 -6.28 -26.47
C TRP A 220 -16.21 -7.75 -26.23
N GLU A 221 -17.41 -8.01 -25.69
CA GLU A 221 -17.89 -9.36 -25.44
C GLU A 221 -17.93 -10.18 -26.74
N THR A 222 -18.39 -9.56 -27.83
CA THR A 222 -18.38 -10.17 -29.17
C THR A 222 -16.97 -10.46 -29.67
N ASN A 223 -16.05 -9.50 -29.54
CA ASN A 223 -14.67 -9.65 -30.02
C ASN A 223 -13.94 -10.78 -29.28
N VAL A 224 -14.09 -10.88 -27.96
CA VAL A 224 -13.47 -11.94 -27.16
C VAL A 224 -13.92 -13.32 -27.63
N ARG A 225 -15.23 -13.51 -27.81
CA ARG A 225 -15.81 -14.78 -28.30
C ARG A 225 -15.35 -15.17 -29.70
N LEU A 226 -15.05 -14.19 -30.56
CA LEU A 226 -14.66 -14.44 -31.94
C LEU A 226 -13.14 -14.59 -32.14
N LEU A 227 -12.32 -13.92 -31.33
CA LEU A 227 -10.90 -13.68 -31.64
C LEU A 227 -9.92 -14.17 -30.57
N ASP A 228 -10.35 -14.39 -29.31
CA ASP A 228 -9.43 -14.79 -28.23
C ASP A 228 -9.25 -16.32 -28.08
N THR A 229 -9.65 -17.08 -29.10
CA THR A 229 -9.77 -18.55 -29.09
C THR A 229 -8.46 -19.31 -28.85
N ASN A 230 -7.31 -18.67 -29.05
CA ASN A 230 -6.00 -19.32 -28.96
C ASN A 230 -5.24 -19.00 -27.65
N LYS A 231 -5.81 -18.15 -26.78
CA LYS A 231 -5.14 -17.71 -25.54
C LYS A 231 -5.86 -18.10 -24.27
N VAL A 232 -7.19 -18.27 -24.34
CA VAL A 232 -8.05 -18.46 -23.17
C VAL A 232 -9.01 -19.60 -23.46
N SER A 233 -9.36 -20.39 -22.44
CA SER A 233 -10.23 -21.57 -22.63
C SER A 233 -11.64 -21.17 -23.09
N GLU A 234 -12.37 -22.09 -23.73
CA GLU A 234 -13.77 -21.87 -24.12
C GLU A 234 -14.64 -21.54 -22.90
N GLU A 235 -14.41 -22.17 -21.76
CA GLU A 235 -15.11 -21.91 -20.50
C GLU A 235 -14.88 -20.48 -19.98
N GLU A 236 -13.65 -19.96 -20.08
CA GLU A 236 -13.34 -18.58 -19.68
C GLU A 236 -14.00 -17.54 -20.60
N GLN A 237 -14.13 -17.85 -21.89
CA GLN A 237 -14.82 -16.98 -22.85
C GLN A 237 -16.34 -16.98 -22.65
N GLU A 238 -16.93 -18.14 -22.38
CA GLU A 238 -18.37 -18.25 -22.08
C GLU A 238 -18.74 -17.49 -20.81
N ASN A 239 -17.87 -17.53 -19.80
CA ASN A 239 -18.06 -16.85 -18.52
C ASN A 239 -17.55 -15.39 -18.52
N PHE A 240 -17.08 -14.86 -19.65
CA PHE A 240 -16.57 -13.50 -19.73
C PHE A 240 -17.70 -12.46 -19.64
N ASP A 241 -17.67 -11.65 -18.59
CA ASP A 241 -18.59 -10.53 -18.36
C ASP A 241 -17.89 -9.20 -18.67
N ALA A 242 -18.07 -8.69 -19.89
CA ALA A 242 -17.40 -7.47 -20.34
C ALA A 242 -17.78 -6.23 -19.52
N GLU A 243 -19.04 -6.13 -19.07
CA GLU A 243 -19.52 -5.00 -18.27
C GLU A 243 -18.80 -4.96 -16.92
N LYS A 244 -18.85 -6.08 -16.21
CA LYS A 244 -18.22 -6.22 -14.90
C LYS A 244 -16.70 -5.98 -14.99
N ASN A 245 -16.05 -6.57 -15.98
CA ASN A 245 -14.61 -6.39 -16.19
C ASN A 245 -14.29 -4.92 -16.48
N LEU A 246 -15.06 -4.25 -17.36
CA LEU A 246 -14.82 -2.84 -17.67
C LEU A 246 -14.97 -1.97 -16.40
N ILE A 247 -16.02 -2.18 -15.60
CA ILE A 247 -16.24 -1.46 -14.35
C ILE A 247 -15.06 -1.67 -13.40
N GLU A 248 -14.60 -2.90 -13.22
CA GLU A 248 -13.48 -3.23 -12.33
C GLU A 248 -12.18 -2.58 -12.79
N ILE A 249 -11.84 -2.70 -14.08
CA ILE A 249 -10.63 -2.09 -14.65
C ILE A 249 -10.66 -0.57 -14.48
N LEU A 250 -11.78 0.09 -14.82
CA LEU A 250 -11.90 1.54 -14.71
C LEU A 250 -11.82 2.01 -13.24
N THR A 251 -12.47 1.28 -12.34
CA THR A 251 -12.45 1.58 -10.89
C THR A 251 -11.03 1.46 -10.34
N ASP A 252 -10.36 0.34 -10.57
CA ASP A 252 -9.02 0.08 -10.05
C ASP A 252 -8.00 1.08 -10.59
N ASN A 253 -8.04 1.36 -11.90
CA ASN A 253 -7.09 2.28 -12.51
C ASN A 253 -7.29 3.72 -12.01
N LEU A 254 -8.54 4.20 -11.95
CA LEU A 254 -8.79 5.56 -11.49
C LEU A 254 -8.50 5.72 -9.99
N TYR A 255 -8.89 4.72 -9.18
CA TYR A 255 -8.60 4.68 -7.75
C TYR A 255 -7.09 4.72 -7.50
N ARG A 256 -6.32 3.78 -8.08
CA ARG A 256 -4.86 3.71 -7.92
C ARG A 256 -4.16 4.97 -8.41
N LYS A 257 -4.64 5.57 -9.49
CA LYS A 257 -4.11 6.84 -10.00
C LYS A 257 -4.28 7.96 -8.99
N VAL A 258 -5.46 8.10 -8.36
CA VAL A 258 -5.70 9.15 -7.36
C VAL A 258 -5.00 8.86 -6.03
N LEU A 259 -4.88 7.60 -5.63
CA LEU A 259 -4.05 7.22 -4.50
C LEU A 259 -2.62 7.74 -4.69
N ALA A 260 -2.03 7.43 -5.85
CA ALA A 260 -0.65 7.78 -6.18
C ALA A 260 -0.47 9.28 -6.45
N HIS A 261 -1.49 9.97 -6.96
CA HIS A 261 -1.45 11.39 -7.34
C HIS A 261 -2.84 12.05 -7.26
N GLY A 262 -3.02 12.99 -6.31
CA GLY A 262 -4.19 13.88 -6.28
C GLY A 262 -5.08 13.79 -5.03
N ASP A 263 -6.13 14.61 -5.06
CA ASP A 263 -7.10 14.73 -3.96
C ASP A 263 -8.06 13.54 -3.96
N PHE A 264 -8.10 12.79 -2.86
CA PHE A 264 -8.90 11.58 -2.74
C PHE A 264 -10.41 11.85 -2.88
N LYS A 265 -10.86 13.03 -2.45
CA LYS A 265 -12.28 13.42 -2.53
C LYS A 265 -12.78 13.56 -3.97
N LYS A 266 -11.88 13.78 -4.93
CA LYS A 266 -12.24 13.90 -6.35
C LYS A 266 -12.79 12.61 -6.94
N LEU A 267 -12.56 11.46 -6.31
CA LEU A 267 -13.17 10.19 -6.74
C LEU A 267 -14.70 10.18 -6.58
N LEU A 268 -15.27 11.10 -5.81
CA LEU A 268 -16.73 11.24 -5.63
C LEU A 268 -17.33 12.33 -6.54
N ASP A 269 -16.51 13.03 -7.33
CA ASP A 269 -16.93 14.06 -8.27
C ASP A 269 -17.21 13.42 -9.64
N LYS A 270 -18.50 13.34 -10.02
CA LYS A 270 -18.94 12.64 -11.25
C LYS A 270 -18.30 13.22 -12.51
N GLU A 271 -18.07 14.53 -12.59
CA GLU A 271 -17.41 15.15 -13.75
C GLU A 271 -15.93 14.73 -13.85
N PHE A 272 -15.23 14.72 -12.72
CA PHE A 272 -13.85 14.22 -12.65
C PHE A 272 -13.77 12.75 -13.08
N VAL A 273 -14.69 11.91 -12.58
CA VAL A 273 -14.74 10.48 -12.92
C VAL A 273 -14.99 10.27 -14.42
N ILE A 274 -15.94 10.99 -15.01
CA ILE A 274 -16.21 10.92 -16.47
C ILE A 274 -14.94 11.24 -17.28
N LEU A 275 -14.24 12.34 -16.94
CA LEU A 275 -13.00 12.71 -17.63
C LEU A 275 -11.89 11.66 -17.43
N GLY A 276 -11.85 11.02 -16.26
CA GLY A 276 -10.96 9.91 -15.96
C GLY A 276 -11.23 8.69 -16.85
N ILE A 277 -12.49 8.26 -16.91
CA ILE A 277 -12.95 7.14 -17.74
C ILE A 277 -12.60 7.40 -19.21
N GLN A 278 -12.93 8.57 -19.76
CA GLN A 278 -12.65 8.90 -21.16
C GLN A 278 -11.18 8.67 -21.54
N LYS A 279 -10.24 8.99 -20.64
CA LYS A 279 -8.81 8.75 -20.87
C LYS A 279 -8.44 7.28 -20.72
N LEU A 280 -9.01 6.59 -19.74
CA LEU A 280 -8.73 5.16 -19.49
C LEU A 280 -9.29 4.24 -20.58
N MET A 281 -10.39 4.62 -21.23
CA MET A 281 -10.98 3.85 -22.33
C MET A 281 -9.99 3.61 -23.49
N PHE A 282 -9.06 4.53 -23.73
CA PHE A 282 -8.01 4.35 -24.75
C PHE A 282 -6.97 3.28 -24.38
N LYS A 283 -6.86 2.91 -23.10
CA LYS A 283 -5.92 1.90 -22.62
C LYS A 283 -6.50 0.48 -22.62
N ILE A 284 -7.82 0.33 -22.81
CA ILE A 284 -8.50 -0.97 -22.77
C ILE A 284 -8.28 -1.74 -24.07
N ASN A 285 -7.92 -3.01 -23.95
CA ASN A 285 -7.87 -3.94 -25.06
C ASN A 285 -9.23 -4.64 -25.23
N PHE A 286 -10.07 -4.10 -26.11
CA PHE A 286 -11.40 -4.64 -26.41
C PHE A 286 -11.40 -5.92 -27.27
N PHE A 287 -10.24 -6.56 -27.45
CA PHE A 287 -10.09 -7.79 -28.25
C PHE A 287 -9.55 -8.96 -27.43
N SER A 288 -9.34 -8.79 -26.13
CA SER A 288 -8.88 -9.88 -25.26
C SER A 288 -9.43 -9.76 -23.85
N ILE A 289 -9.56 -10.89 -23.16
CA ILE A 289 -9.83 -10.92 -21.72
C ILE A 289 -8.62 -10.35 -20.97
N GLU A 290 -7.41 -10.74 -21.37
CA GLU A 290 -6.17 -10.26 -20.77
C GLU A 290 -5.91 -8.79 -21.08
N GLN A 291 -5.98 -7.96 -20.05
CA GLN A 291 -5.54 -6.57 -20.12
C GLN A 291 -4.05 -6.51 -19.79
N LYS A 292 -3.19 -6.49 -20.82
CA LYS A 292 -1.77 -6.22 -20.59
C LYS A 292 -1.63 -4.79 -20.06
N PRO A 293 -0.82 -4.55 -19.02
CA PRO A 293 -0.46 -3.20 -18.66
C PRO A 293 0.21 -2.57 -19.89
N GLN A 294 -0.46 -1.60 -20.52
CA GLN A 294 0.24 -0.68 -21.40
C GLN A 294 1.27 0.00 -20.51
N CYS A 295 2.56 -0.07 -20.87
CA CYS A 295 3.61 0.61 -20.14
C CYS A 295 3.12 2.02 -19.78
N ASP A 296 3.08 2.33 -18.49
CA ASP A 296 2.79 3.69 -18.06
C ASP A 296 3.96 4.56 -18.54
N ASP A 297 3.72 5.36 -19.58
CA ASP A 297 4.59 6.46 -20.01
C ASP A 297 4.66 7.57 -18.94
#